data_AF-H9FA76-F1
#
_entry.id   AF-H9FA76-F1
#
_cell.length_a   1.000
_cell.length_b   1.000
_cell.length_c   1.000
_cell.angle_alpha   90.00
_cell.angle_beta   90.00
_cell.angle_gamma   90.00
#
_symmetry.space_group_name_H-M   'P 1'
#
loop_
_entity.id
_entity.type
_entity.pdbx_description
1 polymer ?
#
loop_
_entity_poly.entity_id
_entity_poly.type
_entity_poly.pdbx_seq_one_letter_code
_entity_poly.pdbx_strand_id
1 'polypeptide(L)'
;PALEMMYVWNGFSIVSKRKDLSENLLVTVEKAEAALQSQNFNSFSVDDECLVKLLKGCCLKNLQRPLQAELCYNHVVESEKLLKYDHYLVPFTLFELASLYKSQGEIDKAIKFLETARNNYKDYSLESRLHFRIQAALHLWRKPSSD
;
A
#
# COMPACT_ATOMS: atom_id res chain seq x y z
N PRO A 1 0.34 12.10 14.39
CA PRO A 1 0.87 11.36 13.22
C PRO A 1 0.70 9.83 13.32
N ALA A 2 1.44 9.12 14.19
CA ALA A 2 1.39 7.64 14.22
C ALA A 2 0.01 7.08 14.62
N LEU A 3 -0.67 7.70 15.58
CA LEU A 3 -2.03 7.30 16.01
C LEU A 3 -3.07 7.51 14.90
N GLU A 4 -3.04 8.65 14.21
CA GLU A 4 -3.92 8.94 13.07
C GLU A 4 -3.70 7.91 11.96
N MET A 5 -2.44 7.59 11.65
CA MET A 5 -2.09 6.60 10.64
C MET A 5 -2.47 5.16 11.05
N MET A 6 -2.47 4.84 12.36
CA MET A 6 -3.00 3.56 12.86
C MET A 6 -4.52 3.46 12.69
N TYR A 7 -5.26 4.54 12.95
CA TYR A 7 -6.70 4.59 12.69
C TYR A 7 -7.01 4.47 11.20
N VAL A 8 -6.26 5.18 10.36
CA VAL A 8 -6.39 5.13 8.91
C VAL A 8 -6.15 3.70 8.41
N TRP A 9 -5.06 3.04 8.80
CA TRP A 9 -4.78 1.68 8.32
C TRP A 9 -5.70 0.59 8.89
N ASN A 10 -6.20 0.74 10.11
CA ASN A 10 -7.27 -0.12 10.60
C ASN A 10 -8.58 0.11 9.84
N GLY A 11 -8.90 1.38 9.57
CA GLY A 11 -10.06 1.79 8.77
C GLY A 11 -10.01 1.19 7.36
N PHE A 12 -8.84 1.19 6.73
CA PHE A 12 -8.64 0.55 5.42
C PHE A 12 -8.94 -0.95 5.43
N SER A 13 -8.60 -1.67 6.50
CA SER A 13 -8.96 -3.09 6.62
C SER A 13 -10.46 -3.33 6.80
N ILE A 14 -11.22 -2.32 7.22
CA ILE A 14 -12.69 -2.38 7.35
C ILE A 14 -13.33 -1.99 6.01
N VAL A 15 -12.84 -0.92 5.39
CA VAL A 15 -13.25 -0.48 4.05
C VAL A 15 -12.98 -1.57 3.03
N SER A 16 -11.88 -2.31 3.15
CA SER A 16 -11.54 -3.41 2.24
C SER A 16 -12.51 -4.58 2.26
N LYS A 17 -13.27 -4.75 3.34
CA LYS A 17 -14.28 -5.81 3.46
C LYS A 17 -15.62 -5.43 2.81
N ARG A 18 -15.84 -4.14 2.54
CA ARG A 18 -17.09 -3.64 1.94
C ARG A 18 -16.81 -2.99 0.59
N LYS A 19 -17.25 -3.65 -0.49
CA LYS A 19 -17.11 -3.13 -1.86
C LYS A 19 -17.73 -1.73 -1.99
N ASP A 20 -18.93 -1.52 -1.45
CA ASP A 20 -19.63 -0.23 -1.49
C ASP A 20 -18.81 0.92 -0.86
N LEU A 21 -18.10 0.64 0.24
CA LEU A 21 -17.20 1.65 0.84
C LEU A 21 -15.93 1.85 0.04
N SER A 22 -15.39 0.77 -0.53
CA SER A 22 -14.21 0.85 -1.40
C SER A 22 -14.49 1.66 -2.67
N GLU A 23 -15.70 1.58 -3.23
CA GLU A 23 -16.13 2.42 -4.37
C GLU A 23 -16.24 3.89 -3.98
N ASN A 24 -16.93 4.20 -2.87
CA ASN A 24 -17.04 5.58 -2.40
C ASN A 24 -15.68 6.19 -2.05
N LEU A 25 -14.78 5.39 -1.47
CA LEU A 25 -13.42 5.81 -1.18
C LEU A 25 -12.62 6.00 -2.47
N LEU A 26 -12.76 5.11 -3.46
CA LEU A 26 -12.11 5.27 -4.76
C LEU A 26 -12.52 6.59 -5.42
N VAL A 27 -13.82 6.92 -5.45
CA VAL A 27 -14.31 8.20 -5.99
C VAL A 27 -13.69 9.39 -5.25
N THR A 28 -13.55 9.29 -3.93
CA THR A 28 -12.93 10.36 -3.12
C THR A 28 -11.44 10.50 -3.44
N VAL A 29 -10.73 9.37 -3.58
CA VAL A 29 -9.31 9.33 -3.93
C VAL A 29 -9.07 9.84 -5.36
N GLU A 30 -9.92 9.50 -6.33
CA GLU A 30 -9.82 10.01 -7.70
C GLU A 30 -10.08 11.52 -7.77
N LYS A 31 -11.01 12.05 -6.96
CA LYS A 31 -11.19 13.50 -6.81
C LYS A 31 -9.96 14.18 -6.20
N ALA A 32 -9.35 13.55 -5.19
CA ALA A 32 -8.11 14.06 -4.61
C ALA A 32 -6.96 14.04 -5.62
N GLU A 33 -6.80 12.96 -6.39
CA GLU A 33 -5.82 12.85 -7.47
C GLU A 33 -6.03 13.93 -8.54
N ALA A 34 -7.27 14.16 -8.99
CA ALA A 34 -7.59 15.21 -9.94
C ALA A 34 -7.33 16.62 -9.38
N ALA A 35 -7.65 16.84 -8.10
CA ALA A 35 -7.34 18.09 -7.42
C ALA A 35 -5.82 18.33 -7.37
N LEU A 36 -5.04 17.30 -7.04
CA LEU A 36 -3.57 17.34 -7.04
C LEU A 36 -2.98 17.63 -8.43
N GLN A 37 -3.57 17.06 -9.50
CA GLN A 37 -3.14 17.33 -10.88
C GLN A 37 -3.53 18.74 -11.37
N SER A 38 -4.64 19.29 -10.87
CA SER A 38 -5.16 20.60 -11.29
C SER A 38 -4.47 21.78 -10.62
N GLN A 39 -3.90 21.59 -9.43
CA GLN A 39 -3.20 22.63 -8.69
C GLN A 39 -1.71 22.57 -9.07
N ASN A 40 -1.19 23.65 -9.63
CA ASN A 40 0.17 23.73 -10.16
C ASN A 40 1.27 23.31 -9.16
N PHE A 41 2.29 22.63 -9.69
CA PHE A 41 3.55 22.07 -9.17
C PHE A 41 4.31 22.75 -8.00
N ASN A 42 3.89 23.90 -7.47
CA ASN A 42 4.73 24.72 -6.59
C ASN A 42 4.62 24.45 -5.08
N SER A 43 3.71 23.58 -4.62
CA SER A 43 3.57 23.27 -3.18
C SER A 43 3.33 21.80 -2.85
N PHE A 44 3.30 20.90 -3.85
CA PHE A 44 2.97 19.49 -3.62
C PHE A 44 4.22 18.65 -3.40
N SER A 45 4.20 17.83 -2.34
CA SER A 45 5.27 16.87 -2.14
C SER A 45 4.94 15.61 -2.93
N VAL A 46 5.97 14.97 -3.49
CA VAL A 46 5.84 13.65 -4.12
C VAL A 46 5.26 12.63 -3.13
N ASP A 47 5.43 12.88 -1.83
CA ASP A 47 4.79 12.17 -0.73
C ASP A 47 3.24 12.15 -0.83
N ASP A 48 2.61 13.28 -1.14
CA ASP A 48 1.14 13.39 -1.24
C ASP A 48 0.59 12.58 -2.42
N GLU A 49 1.28 12.66 -3.56
CA GLU A 49 0.94 11.87 -4.74
C GLU A 49 1.09 10.37 -4.45
N CYS A 50 2.20 9.97 -3.82
CA CYS A 50 2.45 8.58 -3.46
C CYS A 50 1.42 8.04 -2.48
N LEU A 51 1.00 8.85 -1.51
CA LEU A 51 -0.08 8.49 -0.59
C LEU A 51 -1.38 8.24 -1.36
N VAL A 52 -1.81 9.17 -2.22
CA VAL A 52 -3.04 9.01 -3.03
C VAL A 52 -2.98 7.78 -3.92
N LYS A 53 -1.84 7.51 -4.57
CA LYS A 53 -1.64 6.29 -5.39
C LYS A 53 -1.73 5.02 -4.55
N LEU A 54 -1.11 4.98 -3.37
CA LEU A 54 -1.20 3.85 -2.46
C LEU A 54 -2.67 3.60 -2.05
N LEU A 55 -3.42 4.65 -1.68
CA LEU A 55 -4.84 4.53 -1.31
C LEU A 55 -5.69 4.04 -2.48
N LYS A 56 -5.43 4.55 -3.69
CA LYS A 56 -6.09 4.13 -4.92
C LYS A 56 -5.84 2.65 -5.19
N GLY A 57 -4.60 2.20 -5.08
CA GLY A 57 -4.22 0.80 -5.24
C GLY A 57 -4.95 -0.11 -4.24
N CYS A 58 -5.04 0.29 -2.98
CA CYS A 58 -5.80 -0.44 -1.97
C CYS A 58 -7.28 -0.59 -2.33
N CYS A 59 -7.92 0.48 -2.80
CA CYS A 59 -9.34 0.43 -3.23
C CYS A 59 -9.51 -0.48 -4.45
N LEU A 60 -8.66 -0.33 -5.46
CA LEU A 60 -8.69 -1.12 -6.69
C LEU A 60 -8.46 -2.61 -6.43
N LYS A 61 -7.55 -2.96 -5.52
CA LYS A 61 -7.34 -4.33 -5.07
C LYS A 61 -8.62 -4.94 -4.51
N ASN A 62 -9.35 -4.21 -3.66
CA ASN A 62 -10.61 -4.69 -3.07
C ASN A 62 -11.74 -4.81 -4.10
N LEU A 63 -11.71 -3.98 -5.13
CA LEU A 63 -12.65 -4.01 -6.25
C LEU A 63 -12.28 -5.03 -7.33
N GLN A 64 -11.35 -5.95 -7.04
CA GLN A 64 -10.90 -7.00 -7.96
C GLN A 64 -10.32 -6.44 -9.28
N ARG A 65 -9.63 -5.30 -9.21
CA ARG A 65 -8.90 -4.67 -10.33
C ARG A 65 -7.38 -4.74 -10.11
N PRO A 66 -6.78 -5.95 -10.12
CA PRO A 66 -5.40 -6.15 -9.68
C PRO A 66 -4.36 -5.42 -10.55
N LEU A 67 -4.55 -5.38 -11.87
CA LEU A 67 -3.61 -4.72 -12.79
C LEU A 67 -3.54 -3.21 -12.54
N GLN A 68 -4.68 -2.56 -12.30
CA GLN A 68 -4.71 -1.14 -11.99
C GLN A 68 -4.10 -0.85 -10.60
N ALA A 69 -4.31 -1.75 -9.64
CA ALA A 69 -3.69 -1.64 -8.32
C ALA A 69 -2.16 -1.76 -8.40
N GLU A 70 -1.66 -2.70 -9.18
CA GLU A 70 -0.22 -2.89 -9.43
C GLU A 70 0.43 -1.65 -10.03
N LEU A 71 -0.18 -1.04 -11.04
CA LEU A 71 0.32 0.22 -11.63
C LEU A 71 0.40 1.35 -10.58
N CYS A 72 -0.60 1.46 -9.70
CA CYS A 72 -0.57 2.46 -8.64
C CYS A 72 0.56 2.21 -7.65
N TYR A 73 0.79 0.94 -7.28
CA TYR A 73 1.83 0.58 -6.35
C TYR A 73 3.24 0.74 -6.95
N ASN A 74 3.45 0.35 -8.21
CA ASN A 74 4.73 0.53 -8.88
C ASN A 74 5.13 2.00 -8.96
N HIS A 75 4.17 2.90 -9.21
CA HIS A 75 4.42 4.35 -9.19
C HIS A 75 5.00 4.85 -7.86
N VAL A 76 4.49 4.34 -6.74
CA VAL A 76 4.99 4.71 -5.40
C VAL A 76 6.39 4.17 -5.16
N VAL A 77 6.67 2.93 -5.59
CA VAL A 77 7.99 2.31 -5.46
C VAL A 77 9.02 3.03 -6.34
N GLU A 78 8.67 3.40 -7.56
CA GLU A 78 9.53 4.16 -8.47
C GLU A 78 9.81 5.57 -7.94
N SER A 79 8.85 6.16 -7.24
CA SER A 79 8.95 7.48 -6.63
C SER A 79 9.72 7.49 -5.31
N GLU A 80 10.23 6.34 -4.84
CA GLU A 80 10.96 6.20 -3.57
C GLU A 80 12.05 7.26 -3.38
N LYS A 81 12.87 7.49 -4.42
CA LYS A 81 14.00 8.43 -4.36
C LYS A 81 13.58 9.90 -4.28
N LEU A 82 12.31 10.18 -4.55
CA LEU A 82 11.74 11.52 -4.59
C LEU A 82 10.95 11.86 -3.32
N LEU A 83 10.69 10.87 -2.45
CA LEU A 83 10.03 11.06 -1.16
C LEU A 83 10.93 11.84 -0.20
N LYS A 84 10.34 12.84 0.47
CA LYS A 84 11.06 13.72 1.39
C LYS A 84 10.75 13.46 2.85
N TYR A 85 9.55 12.95 3.16
CA TYR A 85 9.06 12.87 4.54
C TYR A 85 8.44 11.51 4.84
N ASP A 86 7.66 10.96 3.92
CA ASP A 86 6.80 9.80 4.14
C ASP A 86 7.48 8.49 3.73
N HIS A 87 8.65 8.23 4.32
CA HIS A 87 9.44 7.02 4.03
C HIS A 87 8.73 5.70 4.40
N TYR A 88 7.63 5.75 5.16
CA TYR A 88 6.79 4.58 5.42
C TYR A 88 5.98 4.14 4.18
N LEU A 89 5.76 5.01 3.19
CA LEU A 89 4.89 4.71 2.04
C LEU A 89 5.41 3.54 1.22
N VAL A 90 6.72 3.49 0.96
CA VAL A 90 7.34 2.44 0.15
C VAL A 90 7.25 1.07 0.81
N PRO A 91 7.71 0.84 2.07
CA PRO A 91 7.62 -0.47 2.69
C PRO A 91 6.17 -0.93 2.86
N PHE A 92 5.22 -0.03 3.13
CA PHE A 92 3.79 -0.36 3.14
C PHE A 92 3.27 -0.75 1.75
N THR A 93 3.71 -0.05 0.69
CA THR A 93 3.35 -0.38 -0.68
C THR A 93 3.86 -1.75 -1.09
N LEU A 94 5.11 -2.09 -0.73
CA LEU A 94 5.70 -3.41 -0.99
C LEU A 94 4.93 -4.52 -0.27
N PHE A 95 4.46 -4.28 0.95
CA PHE A 95 3.58 -5.21 1.66
C PHE A 95 2.25 -5.43 0.92
N GLU A 96 1.62 -4.35 0.43
CA GLU A 96 0.36 -4.46 -0.31
C GLU A 96 0.54 -5.10 -1.70
N LEU A 97 1.68 -4.87 -2.38
CA LEU A 97 2.10 -5.60 -3.58
C LEU A 97 2.28 -7.08 -3.31
N ALA A 98 2.94 -7.44 -2.20
CA ALA A 98 3.06 -8.84 -1.81
C ALA A 98 1.69 -9.50 -1.60
N SER A 99 0.76 -8.79 -0.94
CA SER A 99 -0.62 -9.26 -0.79
C SER A 99 -1.33 -9.43 -2.14
N LEU A 100 -1.03 -8.57 -3.12
CA LEU A 100 -1.59 -8.65 -4.47
C LEU A 100 -1.06 -9.88 -5.22
N TYR A 101 0.26 -10.08 -5.28
CA TYR A 101 0.86 -11.25 -5.93
C TYR A 101 0.43 -12.56 -5.28
N LYS A 102 0.29 -12.57 -3.95
CA LYS A 102 -0.25 -13.72 -3.23
C LYS A 102 -1.68 -14.05 -3.68
N SER A 103 -2.52 -13.04 -3.95
CA SER A 103 -3.88 -13.26 -4.47
C SER A 103 -3.91 -13.76 -5.91
N GLN A 104 -2.83 -13.54 -6.68
CA GLN A 104 -2.67 -14.04 -8.04
C GLN A 104 -2.03 -15.45 -8.09
N GLY A 105 -1.68 -16.04 -6.94
CA GLY A 105 -1.00 -17.34 -6.85
C GLY A 105 0.54 -17.26 -6.93
N GLU A 106 1.11 -16.06 -7.09
CA GLU A 106 2.56 -15.84 -7.18
C GLU A 106 3.20 -15.71 -5.79
N ILE A 107 3.18 -16.79 -5.01
CA ILE A 107 3.63 -16.78 -3.60
C ILE A 107 5.14 -16.49 -3.47
N ASP A 108 5.98 -17.02 -4.35
CA ASP A 108 7.42 -16.80 -4.30
C ASP A 108 7.78 -15.32 -4.50
N LYS A 109 7.12 -14.66 -5.48
CA LYS A 109 7.25 -13.21 -5.66
C LYS A 109 6.76 -12.47 -4.42
N ALA A 110 5.60 -12.84 -3.89
CA ALA A 110 5.03 -12.22 -2.70
C ALA A 110 5.99 -12.27 -1.49
N ILE A 111 6.62 -13.43 -1.23
CA ILE A 111 7.61 -13.59 -0.15
C ILE A 111 8.82 -12.70 -0.38
N LYS A 112 9.34 -12.63 -1.61
CA LYS A 112 10.47 -11.75 -1.95
C LYS A 112 10.15 -10.29 -1.63
N PHE A 113 8.96 -9.81 -2.01
CA PHE A 113 8.52 -8.45 -1.69
C PHE A 113 8.39 -8.20 -0.19
N LEU A 114 7.89 -9.17 0.59
CA LEU A 114 7.82 -9.07 2.05
C LEU A 114 9.21 -8.97 2.70
N GLU A 115 10.18 -9.74 2.19
CA GLU A 115 11.55 -9.69 2.68
C GLU A 115 12.24 -8.37 2.31
N THR A 116 12.02 -7.85 1.10
CA THR A 116 12.48 -6.53 0.68
C THR A 116 11.90 -5.43 1.59
N ALA A 117 10.59 -5.46 1.86
CA ALA A 117 9.93 -4.48 2.72
C ALA A 117 10.49 -4.49 4.17
N ARG A 118 10.89 -5.66 4.67
CA ARG A 118 11.44 -5.81 6.03
C ARG A 118 12.91 -5.43 6.15
N ASN A 119 13.72 -5.79 5.15
CA ASN A 119 15.17 -5.71 5.27
C ASN A 119 15.75 -4.38 4.75
N ASN A 120 15.08 -3.75 3.77
CA ASN A 120 15.63 -2.60 3.05
C ASN A 120 15.20 -1.24 3.65
N TYR A 121 14.24 -1.22 4.57
CA TYR A 121 13.68 0.01 5.14
C TYR A 121 13.79 -0.05 6.67
N LYS A 122 14.23 1.05 7.29
CA LYS A 122 14.43 1.18 8.75
C LYS A 122 14.09 2.60 9.22
N ASP A 123 13.83 2.74 10.51
CA ASP A 123 13.67 4.02 11.21
C ASP A 123 12.50 4.87 10.69
N TYR A 124 11.45 4.22 10.18
CA TYR A 124 10.23 4.89 9.69
C TYR A 124 9.06 4.73 10.66
N SER A 125 8.10 5.66 10.60
CA SER A 125 6.88 5.60 11.40
C SER A 125 6.10 4.30 11.11
N LEU A 126 5.67 3.61 12.17
CA LEU A 126 4.92 2.34 12.11
C LEU A 126 5.72 1.11 11.67
N GLU A 127 7.06 1.17 11.66
CA GLU A 127 7.93 0.04 11.34
C GLU A 127 7.57 -1.23 12.10
N SER A 128 7.49 -1.18 13.43
CA SER A 128 7.17 -2.37 14.24
C SER A 128 5.83 -3.00 13.83
N ARG A 129 4.82 -2.18 13.50
CA ARG A 129 3.50 -2.65 13.07
C ARG A 129 3.58 -3.35 11.71
N LEU A 130 4.32 -2.78 10.77
CA LEU A 130 4.51 -3.41 9.47
C LEU A 130 5.29 -4.71 9.63
N HIS A 131 6.33 -4.75 10.45
CA HIS A 131 7.11 -5.95 10.74
C HIS A 131 6.26 -7.06 11.35
N PHE A 132 5.36 -6.75 12.28
CA PHE A 132 4.40 -7.74 12.80
C PHE A 132 3.48 -8.29 11.71
N ARG A 133 2.96 -7.44 10.80
CA ARG A 133 2.14 -7.89 9.66
C ARG A 133 2.95 -8.75 8.71
N ILE A 134 4.18 -8.36 8.38
CA ILE A 134 5.09 -9.12 7.52
C ILE A 134 5.40 -10.48 8.13
N GLN A 135 5.74 -10.52 9.42
CA GLN A 135 6.06 -11.77 10.12
C GLN A 135 4.86 -12.73 10.16
N ALA A 136 3.67 -12.21 10.45
CA ALA A 136 2.43 -12.98 10.40
C ALA A 136 2.15 -13.51 8.98
N ALA A 137 2.34 -12.67 7.95
CA ALA A 137 2.16 -13.05 6.56
C ALA A 137 3.17 -14.14 6.13
N LEU A 138 4.46 -13.98 6.44
CA LEU A 138 5.50 -14.97 6.15
C LEU A 138 5.21 -16.31 6.83
N HIS A 139 4.79 -16.31 8.10
CA HIS A 139 4.44 -17.52 8.82
C HIS A 139 3.22 -18.22 8.21
N LEU A 140 2.23 -17.46 7.73
CA LEU A 140 1.04 -18.02 7.08
C LEU A 140 1.33 -18.53 5.66
N TRP A 141 2.18 -17.86 4.88
CA TRP A 141 2.37 -18.16 3.46
C TRP A 141 3.51 -19.17 3.20
N ARG A 142 4.46 -19.30 4.13
CA ARG A 142 5.51 -20.33 4.07
C ARG A 142 5.05 -21.70 4.54
N LYS A 143 3.90 -21.79 5.21
CA LYS A 143 3.30 -23.10 5.45
C LYS A 143 2.85 -23.64 4.10
N PRO A 144 3.38 -24.78 3.63
CA PRO A 144 2.73 -25.47 2.53
C PRO A 144 1.29 -25.71 2.98
N SER A 145 0.33 -25.51 2.09
CA SER A 145 -1.01 -26.06 2.25
C SER A 145 -0.85 -27.56 2.50
N SER A 146 -0.82 -27.93 3.78
CA SER A 146 -1.04 -29.28 4.25
C SER A 146 -2.53 -29.54 4.06
N ASP A 147 -2.79 -30.53 3.20
CA ASP A 147 -4.05 -31.12 2.73
C ASP A 147 -4.71 -30.45 1.51
#